data_AF-A0A3N5VB40-F1
#
_entry.id   AF-A0A3N5VB40-F1
#
_cell.length_a   1.000
_cell.length_b   1.000
_cell.length_c   1.000
_cell.angle_alpha   90.00
_cell.angle_beta   90.00
_cell.angle_gamma   90.00
#
_symmetry.space_group_name_H-M   'P 1'
#
loop_
_entity.id
_entity.type
_entity.pdbx_description
1 polymer ?
#
loop_
_entity_poly.entity_id
_entity_poly.type
_entity_poly.pdbx_seq_one_letter_code
_entity_poly.pdbx_strand_id
1 'polypeptide(L)' 'MMENNFHLEDMEGFRINPQVWLQTLLAIAGDREKRGEVVERVACETGWPPEKVEVLISTTIKLLMDQTRSN' A
#
# COMPACT_ATOMS: atom_id res chain seq x y z
N MET A 1 -19.46 14.23 3.82
CA MET A 1 -19.09 12.85 3.44
C MET A 1 -18.00 12.97 2.38
N MET A 2 -16.79 12.55 2.68
CA MET A 2 -15.70 12.51 1.69
C MET A 2 -15.75 11.13 1.06
N GLU A 3 -16.21 11.05 -0.20
CA GLU A 3 -16.11 9.84 -1.01
C GLU A 3 -14.63 9.61 -1.35
N ASN A 4 -14.03 8.60 -0.71
CA ASN A 4 -12.68 8.13 -1.06
C ASN A 4 -12.76 7.28 -2.34
N ASN A 5 -12.93 7.93 -3.49
CA ASN A 5 -12.85 7.32 -4.82
C ASN A 5 -11.39 7.06 -5.20
N PHE A 6 -10.79 6.00 -4.66
CA PHE A 6 -9.54 5.43 -5.19
C PHE A 6 -9.83 4.47 -6.36
N HIS A 7 -10.69 4.86 -7.30
CA HIS A 7 -10.87 4.16 -8.58
C HIS A 7 -9.75 4.57 -9.56
N LEU A 8 -8.50 4.28 -9.19
CA LEU A 8 -7.33 4.56 -10.04
C LEU A 8 -7.13 3.49 -11.13
N GLU A 9 -7.82 2.37 -11.00
CA GLU A 9 -7.70 1.17 -11.83
C GLU A 9 -8.37 1.35 -13.20
N ASP A 10 -9.36 2.24 -13.29
CA ASP A 10 -10.18 2.48 -14.48
C ASP A 10 -9.70 3.66 -15.34
N MET A 11 -8.60 4.33 -14.96
CA MET A 11 -8.06 5.45 -15.74
C MET A 11 -7.14 4.95 -16.87
N GLU A 12 -7.68 4.96 -18.09
CA GLU A 12 -6.92 4.71 -19.32
C GLU A 12 -5.67 5.61 -19.38
N GLY A 13 -4.47 5.00 -19.30
CA GLY A 13 -3.20 5.73 -19.30
C GLY A 13 -2.66 6.11 -17.90
N PHE A 14 -3.20 5.56 -16.81
CA PHE A 14 -2.64 5.73 -15.47
C PHE A 14 -1.20 5.18 -15.40
N ARG A 15 -0.23 6.08 -15.56
CA ARG A 15 1.18 5.80 -15.28
C ARG A 15 1.43 6.03 -13.80
N ILE A 16 1.50 4.94 -13.06
CA ILE A 16 2.04 4.90 -11.69
C ILE A 16 3.43 5.53 -11.72
N ASN A 17 3.57 6.73 -11.14
CA ASN A 17 4.89 7.28 -10.86
C ASN A 17 5.48 6.46 -9.69
N PRO A 18 6.54 5.67 -9.90
CA PRO A 18 7.03 4.76 -8.87
C PRO A 18 7.56 5.49 -7.63
N GLN A 19 8.09 6.71 -7.79
CA GLN A 19 8.59 7.52 -6.67
C GLN A 19 7.44 8.08 -5.82
N VAL A 20 6.36 8.54 -6.45
CA VAL A 20 5.16 9.00 -5.73
C VAL A 20 4.53 7.83 -4.98
N TRP A 21 4.42 6.67 -5.63
CA TRP A 21 3.88 5.46 -5.00
C TRP A 21 4.72 4.95 -3.84
N LEU A 22 6.05 4.96 -3.96
CA LEU A 22 6.94 4.61 -2.86
C LEU A 22 6.76 5.57 -1.67
N GLN A 23 6.66 6.87 -1.92
CA GLN A 23 6.40 7.86 -0.86
C GLN A 23 5.04 7.64 -0.20
N THR A 24 4.00 7.33 -0.97
CA THR A 24 2.67 6.99 -0.44
C THR A 24 2.72 5.73 0.42
N LEU A 25 3.39 4.67 -0.05
CA LEU A 25 3.55 3.42 0.71
C LEU A 25 4.32 3.65 2.01
N LEU A 26 5.38 4.47 1.99
CA LEU A 26 6.15 4.80 3.19
C LEU A 26 5.35 5.67 4.17
N ALA A 27 4.54 6.61 3.68
CA ALA A 27 3.65 7.42 4.52
C ALA A 27 2.57 6.57 5.20
N ILE A 28 1.98 5.61 4.47
CA ILE A 28 1.04 4.64 5.03
C ILE A 28 1.75 3.74 6.03
N ALA A 29 2.95 3.27 5.74
CA ALA A 29 3.71 2.39 6.62
C ALA A 29 4.04 3.04 7.98
N GLY A 30 4.28 4.36 7.99
CA GLY A 30 4.55 5.13 9.20
C GLY A 30 3.30 5.52 10.01
N ASP A 31 2.11 5.40 9.42
CA ASP A 31 0.83 5.74 10.05
C ASP A 31 0.05 4.47 10.39
N ARG A 32 -0.02 4.14 11.69
CA ARG A 32 -0.64 2.90 12.17
C ARG A 32 -2.13 2.80 11.82
N GLU A 33 -2.86 3.91 11.80
CA GLU A 33 -4.30 3.92 11.52
C GLU A 33 -4.55 3.62 10.04
N LYS A 34 -3.88 4.36 9.15
CA LYS A 34 -3.98 4.14 7.70
C LYS A 34 -3.48 2.77 7.27
N ARG A 35 -2.44 2.28 7.92
CA ARG A 35 -1.95 0.92 7.69
C ARG A 35 -3.02 -0.12 8.02
N GLY A 36 -3.71 0.04 9.14
CA GLY A 36 -4.85 -0.80 9.51
C GLY A 36 -5.96 -0.77 8.46
N GLU A 37 -6.33 0.41 7.96
CA GLU A 37 -7.34 0.57 6.90
C GLU A 37 -6.95 -0.18 5.61
N VAL A 38 -5.69 -0.08 5.20
CA VAL A 38 -5.19 -0.79 4.01
C VAL A 38 -5.22 -2.30 4.21
N VAL A 39 -4.81 -2.78 5.38
CA VAL A 39 -4.83 -4.21 5.71
C VAL A 39 -6.25 -4.76 5.64
N GLU A 40 -7.21 -4.09 6.27
CA GLU A 40 -8.61 -4.50 6.28
C GLU A 40 -9.21 -4.49 4.87
N ARG A 41 -8.91 -3.45 4.08
CA ARG A 41 -9.40 -3.36 2.70
C ARG A 41 -8.85 -4.49 1.82
N VAL A 42 -7.55 -4.73 1.87
CA VAL A 42 -6.92 -5.80 1.09
C VAL A 42 -7.36 -7.18 1.58
N ALA A 43 -7.54 -7.38 2.89
CA ALA A 43 -8.08 -8.62 3.45
C ALA A 43 -9.50 -8.89 2.92
N CYS A 44 -10.34 -7.86 2.89
CA CYS A 44 -11.71 -7.94 2.34
C CYS A 44 -11.72 -8.29 0.85
N GLU A 45 -10.90 -7.61 0.03
CA GLU A 45 -10.85 -7.81 -1.42
C GLU A 45 -10.24 -9.17 -1.82
N THR A 46 -9.24 -9.66 -1.06
CA THR A 46 -8.52 -10.92 -1.36
C THR A 46 -9.09 -12.15 -0.66
N GLY A 47 -9.93 -11.96 0.37
CA GLY A 47 -10.39 -13.01 1.27
C GLY A 47 -9.28 -13.58 2.17
N TRP A 48 -8.12 -12.94 2.25
CA TRP A 48 -7.02 -13.37 3.11
C TRP A 48 -7.21 -12.90 4.55
N PRO A 49 -6.68 -13.65 5.54
CA PRO A 49 -6.62 -13.16 6.91
C PRO A 49 -5.84 -11.84 7.01
N PRO A 50 -6.32 -10.85 7.80
CA PRO A 50 -5.60 -9.57 8.01
C PRO A 50 -4.14 -9.75 8.44
N GLU A 51 -3.87 -10.74 9.28
CA GLU A 51 -2.51 -11.09 9.73
C GLU A 51 -1.57 -11.42 8.55
N LYS A 52 -2.08 -12.14 7.54
CA LYS A 52 -1.31 -12.52 6.36
C LYS A 52 -1.03 -11.29 5.48
N VAL A 53 -1.99 -10.40 5.35
CA VAL A 53 -1.87 -9.14 4.61
C VAL A 53 -0.85 -8.22 5.28
N GLU A 54 -0.90 -8.11 6.60
CA GLU A 54 0.03 -7.31 7.41
C GLU A 54 1.49 -7.79 7.25
N VAL A 55 1.71 -9.10 7.23
CA VAL A 55 3.04 -9.69 6.96
C VAL A 55 3.51 -9.36 5.54
N LEU A 56 2.63 -9.44 4.55
CA LEU A 56 2.96 -9.15 3.16
C LEU A 56 3.35 -7.69 2.95
N ILE A 57 2.57 -6.76 3.49
CA ILE A 57 2.85 -5.31 3.44
C ILE A 57 4.19 -5.02 4.12
N SER A 58 4.40 -5.55 5.34
CA SER A 58 5.67 -5.39 6.08
C SER A 58 6.88 -5.87 5.28
N THR A 59 6.78 -7.07 4.71
CA THR A 59 7.88 -7.70 3.97
C THR A 59 8.20 -6.90 2.72
N THR A 60 7.17 -6.44 2.01
CA THR A 60 7.32 -5.63 0.78
C THR A 60 8.03 -4.31 1.08
N ILE A 61 7.57 -3.58 2.11
CA ILE A 61 8.20 -2.32 2.51
C ILE A 61 9.67 -2.55 2.87
N LYS A 62 9.96 -3.60 3.65
CA LYS A 62 11.33 -3.93 4.05
C LYS A 62 12.24 -4.21 2.84
N LEU A 63 11.77 -5.01 1.88
CA LEU A 63 12.52 -5.31 0.66
C LEU A 63 12.80 -4.05 -0.16
N LEU A 64 11.81 -3.17 -0.30
CA LEU A 64 11.97 -1.90 -1.01
C LEU A 64 12.98 -0.97 -0.32
N MET A 65 12.91 -0.89 1.02
CA MET A 65 13.87 -0.09 1.81
C MET A 65 15.31 -0.63 1.66
N ASP A 66 15.50 -1.95 1.73
CA ASP A 66 16.83 -2.57 1.60
C ASP A 66 17.43 -2.36 0.20
N GLN A 67 16.60 -2.36 -0.85
CA GLN A 67 17.01 -2.05 -2.22
C GLN A 67 17.40 -0.58 -2.41
N THR A 68 16.70 0.35 -1.75
CA THR A 68 17.06 1.78 -1.80
C THR A 68 18.32 2.13 -1.03
N ARG A 69 18.74 1.32 -0.05
CA ARG A 69 19.95 1.56 0.76
C ARG A 69 21.23 0.96 0.17
N SER A 70 21.09 0.05 -0.80
CA SER A 70 22.22 -0.62 -1.49
C SER A 70 22.65 0.06 -2.80
N ASN A 71 21.98 1.15 -3.19
CA ASN A 71 22.41 2.05 -4.28
C ASN A 71 22.96 3.34 -3.71
#